data_AF-A0A8R1J0Z0-F1
#
_entry.id   AF-A0A8R1J0Z0-F1
#
_cell.length_a   1.000
_cell.length_b   1.000
_cell.length_c   1.000
_cell.angle_alpha   90.00
_cell.angle_beta   90.00
_cell.angle_gamma   90.00
#
_symmetry.space_group_name_H-M   'P 1'
#
loop_
_entity.id
_entity.type
_entity.pdbx_description
1 polymer ?
#
loop_
_entity_poly.entity_id
_entity_poly.type
_entity_poly.pdbx_seq_one_letter_code
_entity_poly.pdbx_strand_id
1 'polypeptide(L)'
;MEHEVTNCNGQEDEHKISIFDKKTLDEEVDCDSLERQHEARKREDEARLKRIEQEFRTYGKVSLNAVKGMIEPIRERFSHREQLIVEKENKIVELYHEIQELTAKLSDLQENALFDSSSDNEDVRVIQEFMMMNGIGTVKDIEDILDECSKNRRNLIETKELLQIT
;
A
#
# COMPACT_ATOMS: atom_id res chain seq x y z
N MET A 1 -32.06 4.38 -39.91
CA MET A 1 -30.94 5.31 -40.14
C MET A 1 -30.30 5.54 -38.80
N GLU A 2 -29.20 4.83 -38.62
CA GLU A 2 -28.25 4.94 -37.53
C GLU A 2 -27.63 6.34 -37.53
N HIS A 3 -27.31 6.86 -36.34
CA HIS A 3 -26.01 7.45 -36.07
C HIS A 3 -25.81 7.51 -34.56
N GLU A 4 -25.09 6.50 -34.06
CA GLU A 4 -24.26 6.63 -32.87
C GLU A 4 -23.24 7.77 -33.10
N VAL A 5 -23.11 8.64 -32.10
CA VAL A 5 -21.84 9.30 -31.82
C VAL A 5 -21.61 9.13 -30.32
N THR A 6 -21.06 7.97 -29.98
CA THR A 6 -20.17 7.81 -28.83
C THR A 6 -19.07 8.88 -28.93
N ASN A 7 -19.04 9.81 -27.98
CA ASN A 7 -17.81 10.50 -27.65
C ASN A 7 -17.47 10.21 -26.21
N CYS A 8 -16.87 9.03 -26.05
CA CYS A 8 -16.06 8.62 -24.92
C CYS A 8 -14.86 9.56 -24.84
N ASN A 9 -15.01 10.73 -24.21
CA ASN A 9 -13.85 11.40 -23.63
C ASN A 9 -13.62 10.80 -22.25
N GLY A 10 -13.21 9.54 -22.27
CA GLY A 10 -12.47 8.89 -21.19
C GLY A 10 -11.07 9.49 -21.13
N GLN A 11 -10.99 10.77 -20.75
CA GLN A 11 -9.86 11.21 -19.94
C GLN A 11 -10.25 10.90 -18.51
N GLU A 12 -10.09 9.63 -18.15
CA GLU A 12 -9.66 9.32 -16.79
C GLU A 12 -8.34 10.08 -16.66
N ASP A 13 -8.39 11.25 -16.02
CA ASP A 13 -7.21 11.78 -15.36
C ASP A 13 -6.78 10.65 -14.43
N GLU A 14 -5.82 9.85 -14.89
CA GLU A 14 -5.01 8.95 -14.09
C GLU A 14 -4.22 9.84 -13.10
N HIS A 15 -4.91 10.46 -12.15
CA HIS A 15 -4.37 10.58 -10.83
C HIS A 15 -4.24 9.14 -10.32
N LYS A 16 -3.12 8.51 -10.69
CA LYS A 16 -2.57 7.38 -9.94
C LYS A 16 -2.26 7.88 -8.54
N ILE A 17 -3.29 8.07 -7.73
CA ILE A 17 -3.16 7.88 -6.30
C ILE A 17 -3.13 6.36 -6.16
N SER A 18 -1.95 5.80 -6.41
CA SER A 18 -1.65 4.42 -6.06
C SER A 18 -1.67 4.39 -4.54
N ILE A 19 -2.85 4.15 -3.96
CA ILE A 19 -2.96 3.95 -2.52
C ILE A 19 -2.26 2.62 -2.17
N PHE A 20 -2.27 1.65 -3.08
CA PHE A 20 -1.58 0.37 -2.92
C PHE A 20 -1.04 -0.13 -4.25
N ASP A 21 0.28 -0.12 -4.39
CA ASP A 21 0.96 -0.96 -5.36
C ASP A 21 1.11 -2.36 -4.74
N LYS A 22 1.02 -3.43 -5.53
CA LYS A 22 1.16 -4.81 -5.05
C LYS A 22 2.54 -5.10 -4.41
N LYS A 23 3.45 -4.13 -4.47
CA LYS A 23 4.82 -4.12 -3.93
C LYS A 23 4.92 -3.35 -2.59
N THR A 24 3.85 -2.71 -2.09
CA THR A 24 3.86 -1.76 -0.96
C THR A 24 3.18 -2.29 0.31
N LEU A 25 3.16 -3.61 0.54
CA LEU A 25 2.71 -4.18 1.83
C LEU A 25 3.66 -3.88 3.01
N ASP A 26 4.82 -3.27 2.73
CA ASP A 26 5.80 -2.80 3.72
C ASP A 26 5.77 -1.28 3.95
N GLU A 27 5.00 -0.50 3.19
CA GLU A 27 4.95 0.96 3.35
C GLU A 27 3.85 1.35 4.34
N GLU A 28 4.25 1.99 5.44
CA GLU A 28 3.34 2.50 6.46
C GLU A 28 2.35 3.49 5.84
N VAL A 29 1.05 3.32 6.15
CA VAL A 29 0.01 4.22 5.64
C VAL A 29 0.14 5.59 6.30
N ASP A 30 0.55 6.60 5.54
CA ASP A 30 0.65 8.00 6.00
C ASP A 30 -0.75 8.63 6.16
N CYS A 31 -1.32 8.46 7.36
CA CYS A 31 -2.63 9.00 7.73
C CYS A 31 -2.65 10.54 7.69
N ASP A 32 -1.54 11.21 8.00
CA ASP A 32 -1.44 12.67 7.99
C ASP A 32 -1.46 13.23 6.56
N SER A 33 -0.91 12.49 5.59
CA SER A 33 -1.02 12.81 4.17
C SER A 33 -2.46 12.69 3.68
N LEU A 34 -3.18 11.63 4.07
CA LEU A 34 -4.59 11.45 3.72
C LEU A 34 -5.45 12.59 4.26
N GLU A 35 -5.29 12.96 5.53
CA GLU A 35 -6.01 14.09 6.14
C GLU A 35 -5.78 15.40 5.38
N ARG A 36 -4.52 15.69 5.03
CA ARG A 36 -4.19 16.88 4.22
C ARG A 36 -4.84 16.84 2.84
N GLN A 37 -4.94 15.67 2.21
CA GLN A 37 -5.61 15.52 0.91
C GLN A 37 -7.13 15.76 1.02
N HIS A 38 -7.79 15.22 2.05
CA HIS A 38 -9.22 15.47 2.31
C HIS A 38 -9.50 16.98 2.43
N GLU A 39 -8.69 17.68 3.22
CA GLU A 39 -8.84 19.12 3.42
C GLU A 39 -8.51 19.93 2.15
N ALA A 40 -7.58 19.45 1.32
CA ALA A 40 -7.31 20.05 0.02
C ALA A 40 -8.52 19.93 -0.92
N ARG A 41 -9.12 18.74 -1.03
CA ARG A 41 -10.30 18.48 -1.88
C ARG A 41 -11.50 19.33 -1.47
N LYS A 42 -11.82 19.38 -0.17
CA LYS A 42 -12.91 20.24 0.34
C LYS A 42 -12.73 21.70 -0.04
N ARG A 43 -11.50 22.21 0.08
CA ARG A 43 -11.17 23.61 -0.24
C ARG A 43 -11.27 23.88 -1.74
N GLU A 44 -10.82 22.95 -2.56
CA GLU A 44 -10.92 23.03 -4.02
C GLU A 44 -12.38 23.04 -4.48
N ASP A 45 -13.20 22.10 -3.98
CA ASP A 45 -14.61 22.02 -4.32
C ASP A 45 -15.36 23.29 -3.91
N GLU A 46 -15.10 23.82 -2.71
CA GLU A 46 -15.71 25.09 -2.27
C GLU A 46 -15.26 26.27 -3.14
N ALA A 47 -13.99 26.32 -3.56
CA ALA A 47 -13.49 27.36 -4.46
C ALA A 47 -14.15 27.28 -5.84
N ARG A 48 -14.36 26.06 -6.37
CA ARG A 48 -15.06 25.82 -7.63
C ARG A 48 -16.53 26.25 -7.54
N LEU A 49 -17.22 25.88 -6.47
CA LEU A 49 -18.62 26.28 -6.24
C LEU A 49 -18.76 27.80 -6.14
N LYS A 50 -17.85 28.49 -5.43
CA LYS A 50 -17.83 29.96 -5.37
C LYS A 50 -17.63 30.60 -6.73
N ARG A 51 -16.77 30.03 -7.58
CA ARG A 51 -16.58 30.51 -8.95
C ARG A 51 -17.86 30.37 -9.77
N ILE A 52 -18.49 29.21 -9.71
CA ILE A 52 -19.77 28.94 -10.39
C ILE A 52 -20.87 29.89 -9.90
N GLU A 53 -20.97 30.10 -8.59
CA GLU A 53 -21.90 31.06 -7.98
C GLU A 53 -21.71 32.46 -8.57
N GLN A 54 -20.45 32.89 -8.72
CA GLN A 54 -20.10 34.18 -9.27
C GLN A 54 -20.42 34.29 -10.77
N GLU A 55 -20.18 33.24 -11.55
CA GLU A 55 -20.50 33.19 -12.98
C GLU A 55 -22.02 33.29 -13.23
N PHE A 56 -22.83 32.57 -12.45
CA PHE A 56 -24.29 32.67 -12.53
C PHE A 56 -24.81 34.06 -12.20
N ARG A 57 -24.21 34.74 -11.22
CA ARG A 57 -24.56 36.12 -10.88
C ARG A 57 -24.15 37.11 -11.98
N THR A 58 -22.93 36.97 -12.50
CA THR A 58 -22.32 37.95 -13.42
C THR A 58 -22.87 37.82 -14.83
N TYR A 59 -22.90 36.60 -15.37
CA TYR A 59 -23.25 36.34 -16.77
C TYR A 59 -24.68 35.83 -16.90
N GLY A 60 -25.11 34.96 -15.98
CA GLY A 60 -26.48 34.44 -15.97
C GLY A 60 -27.52 35.43 -15.46
N LYS A 61 -27.10 36.51 -14.77
CA LYS A 61 -27.99 37.49 -14.11
C LYS A 61 -29.03 36.83 -13.19
N VAL A 62 -28.68 35.68 -12.61
CA VAL A 62 -29.56 34.90 -11.74
C VAL A 62 -29.57 35.53 -10.35
N SER A 63 -30.74 35.61 -9.72
CA SER A 63 -30.86 36.14 -8.36
C SER A 63 -30.09 35.27 -7.36
N LEU A 64 -29.54 35.90 -6.31
CA LEU A 64 -28.77 35.20 -5.27
C LEU A 64 -29.51 33.99 -4.69
N ASN A 65 -30.80 34.15 -4.40
CA ASN A 65 -31.63 33.09 -3.83
C ASN A 65 -31.78 31.89 -4.78
N ALA A 66 -31.94 32.16 -6.08
CA ALA A 66 -32.04 31.11 -7.08
C ALA A 66 -30.70 30.38 -7.27
N VAL A 67 -29.58 31.11 -7.32
CA VAL A 67 -28.24 30.48 -7.38
C VAL A 67 -27.97 29.65 -6.14
N LYS A 68 -28.27 30.17 -4.95
CA LYS A 68 -28.12 29.44 -3.68
C LYS A 68 -28.94 28.16 -3.69
N GLY A 69 -30.19 28.21 -4.15
CA GLY A 69 -31.04 27.02 -4.29
C GLY A 69 -30.50 25.96 -5.25
N MET A 70 -29.69 26.34 -6.24
CA MET A 70 -29.03 25.41 -7.17
C MET A 70 -27.72 24.83 -6.60
N ILE A 71 -26.93 25.65 -5.89
CA ILE A 71 -25.58 25.29 -5.43
C ILE A 71 -25.60 24.50 -4.12
N GLU A 72 -26.49 24.82 -3.18
CA GLU A 72 -26.52 24.14 -1.87
C GLU A 72 -26.69 22.61 -1.98
N PRO A 73 -27.61 22.08 -2.82
CA PRO A 73 -27.72 20.63 -3.02
C PRO A 73 -26.49 19.98 -3.67
N ILE A 74 -25.67 20.76 -4.39
CA ILE A 74 -24.39 20.27 -4.94
C ILE A 74 -23.35 20.23 -3.83
N ARG A 75 -23.27 21.28 -3.00
CA ARG A 75 -22.37 21.34 -1.85
C ARG A 75 -22.63 20.20 -0.87
N GLU A 76 -23.89 19.92 -0.53
CA GLU A 76 -24.27 18.78 0.32
C GLU A 76 -23.81 17.44 -0.27
N ARG A 77 -23.98 17.24 -1.59
CA ARG A 77 -23.54 16.01 -2.26
C ARG A 77 -22.02 15.84 -2.22
N PHE A 78 -21.24 16.91 -2.37
CA PHE A 78 -19.79 16.85 -2.21
C PHE A 78 -19.38 16.56 -0.77
N SER A 79 -20.02 17.20 0.20
CA SER A 79 -19.78 16.92 1.62
C SER A 79 -20.05 15.45 1.97
N HIS A 80 -21.18 14.90 1.49
CA HIS A 80 -21.53 13.51 1.74
C HIS A 80 -20.57 12.53 1.05
N ARG A 81 -20.17 12.84 -0.19
CA ARG A 81 -19.18 12.03 -0.92
C ARG A 81 -17.84 12.01 -0.18
N GLU A 82 -17.36 13.15 0.31
CA GLU A 82 -16.09 13.21 1.04
C GLU A 82 -16.14 12.41 2.34
N GLN A 83 -17.26 12.45 3.07
CA GLN A 83 -17.47 11.61 4.25
C GLN A 83 -17.37 10.11 3.92
N LEU A 84 -18.01 9.69 2.82
CA LEU A 84 -17.94 8.30 2.39
C LEU A 84 -16.53 7.89 1.97
N ILE A 85 -15.78 8.77 1.31
CA ILE A 85 -14.37 8.52 0.96
C ILE A 85 -13.55 8.30 2.22
N VAL A 86 -13.64 9.21 3.20
CA VAL A 86 -12.94 9.09 4.50
C VAL A 86 -13.28 7.76 5.19
N GLU A 87 -14.56 7.39 5.24
CA GLU A 87 -15.00 6.12 5.84
C GLU A 87 -14.38 4.90 5.15
N LYS A 88 -14.34 4.91 3.82
CA LYS A 88 -13.74 3.81 3.05
C LYS A 88 -12.23 3.75 3.19
N GLU A 89 -11.55 4.90 3.18
CA GLU A 89 -10.10 4.96 3.39
C GLU A 89 -9.73 4.44 4.78
N ASN A 90 -10.44 4.85 5.84
CA ASN A 90 -10.24 4.32 7.19
C ASN A 90 -10.40 2.79 7.22
N LYS A 91 -11.43 2.25 6.54
CA LYS A 91 -11.63 0.80 6.51
C LYS A 91 -10.50 0.06 5.79
N ILE A 92 -9.92 0.68 4.76
CA ILE A 92 -8.77 0.12 4.06
C ILE A 92 -7.55 0.10 4.98
N VAL A 93 -7.31 1.18 5.74
CA VAL A 93 -6.21 1.24 6.72
C VAL A 93 -6.36 0.16 7.80
N GLU A 94 -7.55 -0.04 8.34
CA GLU A 94 -7.83 -1.12 9.31
C GLU A 94 -7.50 -2.50 8.75
N LEU A 95 -8.02 -2.81 7.55
CA LEU A 95 -7.79 -4.10 6.91
C LEU A 95 -6.32 -4.34 6.58
N TYR A 96 -5.59 -3.28 6.25
CA TYR A 96 -4.16 -3.36 6.00
C TYR A 96 -3.39 -3.77 7.27
N HIS A 97 -3.70 -3.16 8.42
CA HIS A 97 -3.11 -3.54 9.70
C HIS A 97 -3.45 -5.00 10.08
N GLU A 98 -4.70 -5.42 9.88
CA GLU A 98 -5.12 -6.81 10.10
C GLU A 98 -4.31 -7.80 9.24
N ILE A 99 -4.08 -7.46 7.96
CA ILE A 99 -3.26 -8.29 7.05
C ILE A 99 -1.81 -8.36 7.52
N GLN A 100 -1.22 -7.23 7.95
CA GLN A 100 0.14 -7.22 8.47
C GLN A 100 0.28 -8.08 9.73
N GLU A 101 -0.65 -7.96 10.68
CA GLU A 101 -0.66 -8.75 11.90
C GLU A 101 -0.82 -10.25 11.60
N LEU A 102 -1.73 -10.62 10.69
CA LEU A 102 -1.92 -12.01 10.26
C LEU A 102 -0.69 -12.56 9.54
N THR A 103 -0.01 -11.73 8.75
CA THR A 103 1.21 -12.12 8.04
C THR A 103 2.34 -12.40 9.03
N ALA A 104 2.53 -11.53 10.03
CA ALA A 104 3.50 -11.74 11.10
C ALA A 104 3.20 -13.03 11.89
N LYS A 105 1.94 -13.24 12.30
CA LYS A 105 1.52 -14.48 12.98
C LYS A 105 1.75 -15.73 12.13
N LEU A 106 1.55 -15.65 10.82
CA LEU A 106 1.80 -16.77 9.91
C LEU A 106 3.29 -17.09 9.83
N SER A 107 4.15 -16.07 9.74
CA SER A 107 5.61 -16.23 9.78
C SER A 107 6.06 -16.88 11.10
N ASP A 108 5.59 -16.39 12.25
CA ASP A 108 5.90 -16.96 13.56
C ASP A 108 5.45 -18.43 13.65
N LEU A 109 4.24 -18.75 13.16
CA LEU A 109 3.73 -20.13 13.16
C LEU A 109 4.54 -21.05 12.24
N GLN A 110 4.97 -20.58 11.07
CA GLN A 110 5.80 -21.35 10.15
C GLN A 110 7.20 -21.60 10.71
N GLU A 111 7.79 -20.62 11.38
CA GLU A 111 9.07 -20.75 12.08
C GLU A 111 8.97 -21.80 13.19
N ASN A 112 7.96 -21.70 14.07
CA ASN A 112 7.77 -22.65 15.16
C ASN A 112 7.42 -24.07 14.64
N ALA A 113 6.59 -24.19 13.60
CA ALA A 113 6.15 -25.50 13.10
C ALA A 113 7.28 -26.32 12.44
N LEU A 114 8.24 -25.67 11.78
CA LEU A 114 9.33 -26.36 11.07
C LEU A 114 10.34 -27.00 12.02
N PHE A 115 10.53 -26.43 13.22
CA PHE A 115 11.57 -26.83 14.17
C PHE A 115 11.05 -27.46 15.46
N ASP A 116 9.81 -27.17 15.90
CA ASP A 116 9.25 -27.73 17.15
C ASP A 116 8.49 -29.05 16.96
N SER A 117 8.19 -29.47 15.72
CA SER A 117 7.47 -30.71 15.46
C SER A 117 8.43 -31.86 15.16
N SER A 118 8.41 -32.90 16.01
CA SER A 118 9.10 -34.16 15.69
C SER A 118 8.42 -34.79 14.48
N SER A 119 9.11 -34.84 13.36
CA SER A 119 8.57 -35.50 12.18
C SER A 119 8.44 -37.02 12.40
N ASP A 120 7.30 -37.59 12.02
CA ASP A 120 7.13 -39.05 11.95
C ASP A 120 7.96 -39.68 10.82
N ASN A 121 8.50 -38.86 9.92
CA ASN A 121 9.42 -39.29 8.88
C ASN A 121 10.86 -39.35 9.43
N GLU A 122 11.47 -40.53 9.35
CA GLU A 122 12.83 -40.79 9.84
C GLU A 122 13.88 -39.83 9.27
N ASP A 123 13.87 -39.61 7.95
CA ASP A 123 14.86 -38.76 7.28
C ASP A 123 14.72 -37.30 7.70
N VAL A 124 13.47 -36.81 7.80
CA VAL A 124 13.19 -35.45 8.25
C VAL A 124 13.58 -35.28 9.72
N ARG A 125 13.33 -36.27 10.57
CA ARG A 125 13.71 -36.24 11.98
C ARG A 125 15.23 -36.20 12.17
N VAL A 126 15.98 -37.01 11.43
CA VAL A 126 17.46 -37.00 11.47
C VAL A 126 18.01 -35.65 11.02
N ILE A 127 17.42 -35.05 9.99
CA ILE A 127 17.80 -33.71 9.53
C ILE A 127 17.49 -32.66 10.61
N GLN A 128 16.32 -32.70 11.24
CA GLN A 128 15.95 -31.80 12.34
C GLN A 128 16.90 -31.94 13.54
N GLU A 129 17.24 -33.17 13.96
CA GLU A 129 18.20 -33.42 15.04
C GLU A 129 19.59 -32.87 14.72
N PHE A 130 20.07 -33.06 13.49
CA PHE A 130 21.33 -32.49 13.04
C PHE A 130 21.31 -30.96 13.10
N MET A 131 20.23 -30.33 12.63
CA MET A 131 20.08 -28.87 12.64
C MET A 131 20.09 -28.33 14.08
N MET A 132 19.31 -28.93 14.99
CA MET A 132 19.30 -28.56 16.42
C MET A 132 20.67 -28.71 17.08
N MET A 133 21.38 -29.80 16.82
CA MET A 133 22.72 -30.05 17.41
C MET A 133 23.75 -29.01 16.94
N ASN A 134 23.58 -28.47 15.74
CA ASN A 134 24.42 -27.40 15.19
C ASN A 134 23.91 -25.99 15.51
N GLY A 135 22.88 -25.87 16.36
CA GLY A 135 22.29 -24.57 16.73
C GLY A 135 21.54 -23.88 15.59
N ILE A 136 21.13 -24.62 14.56
CA ILE A 136 20.32 -24.13 13.45
C ILE A 136 18.86 -24.33 13.84
N GLY A 137 18.21 -23.26 14.31
CA GLY A 137 16.85 -23.29 14.83
C GLY A 137 15.82 -22.67 13.88
N THR A 138 16.26 -22.01 12.82
CA THR A 138 15.40 -21.30 11.87
C THR A 138 15.89 -21.47 10.43
N VAL A 139 15.02 -21.23 9.44
CA VAL A 139 15.47 -21.11 8.04
C VAL A 139 16.42 -19.91 7.89
N LYS A 140 16.21 -18.86 8.70
CA LYS A 140 17.03 -17.66 8.69
C LYS A 140 18.48 -17.95 9.07
N ASP A 141 18.72 -18.84 10.04
CA ASP A 141 20.06 -19.29 10.40
C ASP A 141 20.79 -19.92 9.22
N ILE A 142 20.08 -20.68 8.38
CA ILE A 142 20.65 -21.29 7.16
C ILE A 142 21.01 -20.20 6.13
N GLU A 143 20.12 -19.24 5.92
CA GLU A 143 20.36 -18.12 5.00
C GLU A 143 21.59 -17.31 5.43
N ASP A 144 21.72 -17.03 6.72
CA ASP A 144 22.83 -16.26 7.27
C ASP A 144 24.16 -17.02 7.15
N ILE A 145 24.16 -18.34 7.40
CA ILE A 145 25.33 -19.20 7.14
C ILE A 145 25.73 -19.18 5.66
N LEU A 146 24.76 -19.28 4.75
CA LEU A 146 25.03 -19.28 3.31
C LEU A 146 25.57 -17.94 2.82
N ASP A 147 25.07 -16.82 3.36
CA ASP A 147 25.58 -15.48 3.07
C ASP A 147 27.01 -15.31 3.60
N GLU A 148 27.29 -15.76 4.82
CA GLU A 148 28.64 -15.75 5.39
C GLU A 148 29.61 -16.62 4.57
N CYS A 149 29.23 -17.85 4.20
CA CYS A 149 30.01 -18.70 3.32
C CYS A 149 30.30 -18.02 1.97
N SER A 150 29.32 -17.32 1.41
CA SER A 150 29.46 -16.59 0.15
C SER A 150 30.45 -15.42 0.28
N LYS A 151 30.38 -14.67 1.37
CA LYS A 151 31.36 -13.62 1.71
C LYS A 151 32.76 -14.20 1.88
N ASN A 152 32.91 -15.27 2.64
CA ASN A 152 34.20 -15.93 2.87
C ASN A 152 34.81 -16.47 1.57
N ARG A 153 33.99 -17.05 0.68
CA ARG A 153 34.43 -17.49 -0.64
C ARG A 153 34.96 -16.32 -1.48
N ARG A 154 34.27 -15.18 -1.46
CA ARG A 154 34.71 -13.98 -2.19
C ARG A 154 36.05 -13.47 -1.65
N ASN A 155 36.18 -13.33 -0.33
CA ASN A 155 37.42 -12.91 0.33
C ASN A 155 38.59 -13.85 0.01
N LEU A 156 38.35 -15.16 -0.04
CA LEU A 156 39.37 -16.15 -0.40
C LEU A 156 39.86 -15.97 -1.85
N ILE A 157 38.95 -15.72 -2.79
CA ILE A 157 39.30 -15.45 -4.19
C ILE A 157 40.13 -14.17 -4.29
N GLU A 158 39.66 -13.07 -3.70
CA GLU A 158 40.35 -11.77 -3.71
C GLU A 158 41.75 -11.87 -3.09
N THR A 159 41.89 -12.58 -1.96
CA THR A 159 43.20 -12.79 -1.31
C THR A 159 44.16 -13.59 -2.20
N LYS A 160 43.64 -14.61 -2.90
CA LYS A 160 44.43 -15.42 -3.83
C LYS A 160 44.91 -14.59 -5.02
N GLU A 161 44.06 -13.71 -5.56
CA GLU A 161 44.42 -12.80 -6.65
C GLU A 161 45.52 -11.81 -6.22
N LEU A 162 45.40 -11.23 -5.02
CA LEU A 162 46.42 -10.32 -4.47
C LEU A 162 47.78 -11.01 -4.28
N LEU A 163 47.79 -12.25 -3.78
CA LEU A 163 49.01 -13.04 -3.60
C LEU A 163 49.64 -13.49 -4.92
N GLN A 164 48.90 -13.54 -6.03
CA GLN A 164 49.41 -13.90 -7.36
C GLN A 164 50.01 -12.70 -8.13
N ILE A 165 49.77 -11.47 -7.65
CA ILE A 165 50.33 -10.24 -8.22
C ILE A 165 51.68 -9.87 -7.57
N THR A 166 52.09 -10.57 -6.49
CA THR A 166 53.36 -10.37 -5.77
C THR A 166 54.42 -11.37 -6.23
#